data_AF-A0A3B8WAI0-F1
#
_entry.id   AF-A0A3B8WAI0-F1
#
_cell.length_a   1.000
_cell.length_b   1.000
_cell.length_c   1.000
_cell.angle_alpha   90.00
_cell.angle_beta   90.00
_cell.angle_gamma   90.00
#
_symmetry.space_group_name_H-M   'P 1'
#
loop_
_entity.id
_entity.type
_entity.pdbx_description
1 polymer ?
#
loop_
_entity_poly.entity_id
_entity_poly.type
_entity_poly.pdbx_seq_one_letter_code
_entity_poly.pdbx_strand_id
1 'polypeptide(L)' 'MGRGDKKSKKGKRWRGSFGVSRNRNKIKTRLKRSATRKKSVEAAGEPAKPKRAARKKAE' A
#
# COMPACT_ATOMS: atom_id res chain seq x y z
N MET A 1 6.04 -23.15 3.55
CA MET A 1 7.39 -23.22 2.95
C MET A 1 8.37 -22.33 3.71
N GLY A 2 9.52 -22.88 4.13
CA GLY A 2 10.50 -22.24 5.00
C GLY A 2 11.51 -21.32 4.28
N ARG A 3 12.56 -20.89 5.00
CA ARG A 3 13.63 -20.04 4.43
C ARG A 3 14.57 -20.80 3.49
N GLY A 4 14.68 -22.13 3.64
CA GLY A 4 15.50 -22.98 2.78
C GLY A 4 14.88 -23.27 1.41
N ASP A 5 13.57 -23.04 1.25
CA ASP A 5 12.90 -23.33 0.00
C ASP A 5 13.16 -22.26 -1.08
N LYS A 6 13.91 -22.65 -2.12
CA LYS A 6 14.34 -21.80 -3.22
C LYS A 6 13.21 -21.41 -4.18
N LYS A 7 12.05 -22.09 -4.14
CA LYS A 7 10.90 -21.82 -5.02
C LYS A 7 9.96 -20.80 -4.42
N SER A 8 9.76 -20.79 -3.10
CA SER A 8 8.91 -19.79 -2.45
C SER A 8 9.50 -18.37 -2.42
N LYS A 9 8.59 -17.40 -2.25
CA LYS A 9 8.93 -16.00 -2.04
C LYS A 9 9.74 -15.80 -0.73
N LYS A 10 9.52 -16.63 0.29
CA LYS A 10 10.21 -16.55 1.59
C LYS A 10 11.68 -16.97 1.44
N GLY A 11 11.99 -18.09 0.81
CA GLY A 11 13.38 -18.49 0.62
C GLY A 11 14.13 -17.65 -0.41
N LYS A 12 13.46 -17.15 -1.46
CA LYS A 12 14.07 -16.15 -2.36
C LYS A 12 14.38 -14.83 -1.64
N ARG A 13 13.54 -14.41 -0.69
CA ARG A 13 13.85 -13.25 0.18
C ARG A 13 15.09 -13.51 1.04
N TRP A 14 15.18 -14.69 1.63
CA TRP A 14 16.31 -15.06 2.50
C TRP A 14 17.64 -15.13 1.74
N ARG A 15 17.66 -15.76 0.56
CA ARG A 15 18.86 -15.86 -0.29
C ARG A 15 19.19 -14.58 -1.09
N GLY A 16 18.33 -13.57 -1.06
CA GLY A 16 18.50 -12.35 -1.87
C GLY A 16 18.31 -12.52 -3.38
N SER A 17 17.79 -13.66 -3.85
CA SER A 17 17.61 -13.94 -5.28
C SER A 17 16.22 -13.56 -5.81
N PHE A 18 16.13 -13.39 -7.13
CA PHE A 18 14.87 -13.10 -7.82
C PHE A 18 14.45 -14.28 -8.69
N GLY A 19 13.19 -14.29 -9.12
CA GLY A 19 12.64 -15.32 -9.99
C GLY A 19 11.13 -15.18 -10.09
N VAL A 20 10.44 -16.22 -10.56
CA VAL A 20 8.98 -16.20 -10.78
C VAL A 20 8.22 -15.75 -9.52
N SER A 21 8.52 -16.33 -8.35
CA SER A 21 7.84 -16.02 -7.09
C SER A 21 8.26 -14.69 -6.44
N ARG A 22 9.45 -14.16 -6.77
CA ARG A 22 9.96 -12.85 -6.31
C ARG A 22 10.45 -12.04 -7.53
N ASN A 23 9.51 -11.53 -8.32
CA ASN A 23 9.80 -10.79 -9.55
C ASN A 23 10.12 -9.31 -9.27
N ARG A 24 11.23 -8.80 -9.82
CA ARG A 24 11.71 -7.41 -9.65
C ARG A 24 10.69 -6.37 -10.12
N ASN A 25 10.12 -6.54 -11.32
CA ASN A 25 9.23 -5.57 -11.93
C ASN A 25 7.91 -5.46 -11.15
N LYS A 26 7.38 -6.62 -10.71
CA LYS A 26 6.19 -6.66 -9.83
C LYS A 26 6.44 -5.99 -8.48
N ILE A 27 7.66 -6.07 -7.94
CA ILE A 27 8.01 -5.39 -6.68
C ILE A 27 8.14 -3.88 -6.92
N LYS A 28 8.88 -3.44 -7.94
CA LYS A 28 9.03 -2.02 -8.28
C LYS A 28 7.68 -1.33 -8.51
N THR A 29 6.78 -1.96 -9.27
CA THR A 29 5.44 -1.42 -9.53
C THR A 29 4.56 -1.35 -8.28
N ARG A 30 4.66 -2.33 -7.35
CA ARG A 30 3.97 -2.26 -6.06
C ARG A 30 4.53 -1.15 -5.18
N LEU A 31 5.86 -1.01 -5.13
CA LEU A 31 6.52 0.06 -4.36
C LEU A 31 6.11 1.45 -4.86
N LYS A 32 6.09 1.66 -6.18
CA LYS A 32 5.59 2.91 -6.79
C LYS A 32 4.12 3.18 -6.43
N ARG A 33 3.24 2.16 -6.54
CA ARG A 33 1.83 2.28 -6.14
C ARG A 33 1.63 2.55 -4.65
N SER A 34 2.45 1.95 -3.79
CA SER A 34 2.37 2.22 -2.35
C SER A 34 2.88 3.62 -2.01
N ALA A 35 3.88 4.14 -2.73
CA ALA A 35 4.38 5.49 -2.54
C ALA A 35 3.32 6.53 -2.93
N THR A 36 2.62 6.36 -4.05
CA THR A 36 1.54 7.27 -4.46
C THR A 36 0.35 7.20 -3.51
N ARG A 37 -0.03 6.00 -3.03
CA ARG A 37 -1.13 5.83 -2.07
C ARG A 37 -0.81 6.39 -0.67
N LYS A 38 0.44 6.31 -0.22
CA LYS A 38 0.84 6.95 1.04
C LYS A 38 0.89 8.47 0.88
N LYS A 39 1.38 8.98 -0.25
CA LYS A 39 1.37 10.42 -0.56
C LYS A 39 -0.05 11.00 -0.62
N SER A 40 -1.05 10.24 -1.08
CA SER A 40 -2.45 10.66 -1.04
C SER A 40 -3.09 10.62 0.36
N VAL A 41 -2.55 9.82 1.29
CA VAL A 41 -3.02 9.78 2.69
C VAL A 41 -2.36 10.89 3.52
N GLU A 42 -1.11 11.24 3.22
CA GLU A 42 -0.40 12.33 3.88
C GLU A 42 -0.82 13.71 3.35
N ALA A 43 -1.27 13.80 2.09
CA ALA A 43 -1.88 15.00 1.52
C ALA A 43 -3.37 15.19 1.89
N ALA A 44 -3.96 14.27 2.66
CA ALA A 44 -5.33 14.41 3.21
C ALA A 44 -5.33 15.14 4.58
N GLY A 45 -4.36 16.02 4.80
CA GLY A 45 -4.28 16.94 5.94
C GLY A 45 -5.11 18.22 5.76
N GLU A 46 -6.21 18.19 4.99
CA GLU A 46 -7.28 19.17 5.18
C GLU A 46 -8.26 18.61 6.22
N PRO A 47 -8.54 19.33 7.32
CA PRO A 47 -9.59 18.91 8.23
C PRO A 47 -10.90 18.84 7.44
N ALA A 48 -11.59 17.70 7.56
CA ALA A 48 -12.90 17.50 6.95
C ALA A 48 -13.78 18.73 7.18
N LYS A 49 -14.18 19.41 6.09
CA LYS A 49 -15.08 20.56 6.17
C LYS A 49 -16.29 20.15 7.01
N PRO A 50 -16.64 20.90 8.08
CA PRO A 50 -17.71 20.51 8.97
C PRO A 50 -19.01 20.35 8.15
N LYS A 51 -19.63 19.19 8.26
CA LYS A 51 -20.97 18.95 7.70
C LYS A 51 -21.90 19.98 8.34
N ARG A 52 -22.39 20.94 7.55
CA ARG A 52 -23.40 21.90 8.00
C ARG A 52 -24.65 21.10 8.40
N ALA A 53 -24.97 21.09 9.69
CA ALA A 53 -26.24 20.56 10.17
C ALA A 53 -27.37 21.39 9.58
N ALA A 54 -28.38 20.73 9.02
CA ALA A 54 -29.59 21.38 8.52
C ALA A 54 -30.29 22.08 9.69
N ARG A 55 -30.54 23.39 9.56
CA ARG A 55 -31.33 24.14 10.54
C ARG A 55 -32.78 23.67 10.42
N LYS A 56 -33.38 23.20 11.53
CA LYS A 56 -34.83 23.01 11.61
C LYS A 56 -35.49 24.36 11.35
N LYS A 57 -36.44 24.41 10.40
CA LYS A 57 -37.41 25.51 10.37
C LYS A 57 -38.38 25.30 11.51
N ALA A 58 -38.60 26.36 12.29
CA ALA A 58 -39.72 26.47 13.21
C ALA A 58 -40.88 27.06 12.42
N GLU A 59 -41.97 26.30 12.34
CA GLU A 59 -43.36 26.76 12.39
C GLU A 59 -44.21 25.59 12.89
#